data_AF-A0A448J9B6-F1
#
_entry.id   AF-A0A448J9B6-F1
#
_cell.length_a   1.000
_cell.length_b   1.000
_cell.length_c   1.000
_cell.angle_alpha   90.00
_cell.angle_beta   90.00
_cell.angle_gamma   90.00
#
_symmetry.space_group_name_H-M   'P 1'
#
loop_
_entity.id
_entity.type
_entity.pdbx_description
1 polymer ?
#
loop_
_entity_poly.entity_id
_entity_poly.type
_entity_poly.pdbx_seq_one_letter_code
_entity_poly.pdbx_strand_id
1 'polypeptide(L)'
;MGFEVDFIKITDEKEIDGKFIKNLEHGCGIPMKLLIKKHLLQILKEPLQDKICKKEISYKCDELVYTFKEENHQIILNITN
;
A
#
# COMPACT_ATOMS: atom_id res chain seq x y z
N MET A 1 1.75 -27.14 16.57
CA MET A 1 3.02 -27.18 15.80
C MET A 1 3.52 -25.74 15.72
N GLY A 2 4.35 -25.32 16.66
CA GLY A 2 5.00 -24.00 16.60
C GLY A 2 6.29 -24.14 15.81
N PHE A 3 6.49 -23.32 14.79
CA PHE A 3 7.79 -23.24 14.12
C PHE A 3 8.67 -22.29 14.93
N GLU A 4 9.82 -22.79 15.35
CA GLU A 4 10.89 -21.93 15.85
C GLU A 4 11.61 -21.37 14.62
N VAL A 5 11.58 -20.04 14.48
CA VAL A 5 12.16 -19.32 13.34
C VAL A 5 13.14 -18.30 13.88
N ASP A 6 14.39 -18.42 13.47
CA ASP A 6 15.43 -17.44 13.75
C ASP A 6 15.44 -16.36 12.67
N PHE A 7 15.29 -15.11 13.07
CA PHE A 7 15.40 -13.95 12.17
C PHE A 7 16.82 -13.38 12.23
N ILE A 8 17.55 -13.49 11.12
CA ILE A 8 18.87 -12.88 10.96
C ILE A 8 18.69 -11.50 10.32
N LYS A 9 19.02 -10.44 11.07
CA LYS A 9 19.03 -9.07 10.57
C LYS A 9 20.42 -8.74 10.03
N ILE A 10 20.50 -8.38 8.76
CA ILE A 10 21.74 -7.95 8.09
C ILE A 10 21.79 -6.43 8.15
N THR A 11 22.87 -5.89 8.71
CA THR A 11 23.06 -4.44 8.91
C THR A 11 24.36 -3.90 8.33
N ASP A 12 25.36 -4.75 8.13
CA ASP A 12 26.66 -4.38 7.56
C ASP A 12 26.88 -5.10 6.22
N GLU A 13 27.56 -4.43 5.28
CA GLU A 13 27.90 -5.02 3.98
C GLU A 13 28.80 -6.25 4.10
N LYS A 14 29.55 -6.41 5.20
CA LYS A 14 30.37 -7.60 5.46
C LYS A 14 29.55 -8.85 5.72
N GLU A 15 28.28 -8.69 6.09
CA GLU A 15 27.33 -9.80 6.32
C GLU A 15 26.68 -10.27 5.00
N ILE A 16 27.03 -9.63 3.88
CA ILE A 16 26.48 -9.91 2.55
C ILE A 16 27.34 -10.95 1.82
N ASP A 17 26.68 -11.95 1.23
CA ASP A 17 27.34 -13.04 0.51
C ASP A 17 27.75 -12.70 -0.93
N GLY A 18 27.25 -11.59 -1.49
CA GLY A 18 27.48 -11.14 -2.86
C GLY A 18 26.81 -12.02 -3.93
N LYS A 19 26.05 -13.04 -3.53
CA LYS A 19 25.40 -14.02 -4.41
C LYS A 19 23.88 -13.85 -4.41
N PHE A 20 23.27 -13.98 -3.24
CA PHE A 20 21.82 -13.85 -3.06
C PHE A 20 21.46 -12.43 -2.63
N ILE A 21 22.23 -11.87 -1.70
CA ILE A 21 22.16 -10.46 -1.32
C ILE A 21 23.39 -9.82 -1.95
N LYS A 22 23.19 -8.81 -2.79
CA LYS A 22 24.28 -8.22 -3.58
C LYS A 22 24.88 -6.98 -2.91
N ASN A 23 24.04 -6.19 -2.26
CA ASN A 23 24.40 -4.98 -1.51
C ASN A 23 23.23 -4.58 -0.58
N LEU A 24 23.49 -3.62 0.32
CA LEU A 24 22.46 -3.00 1.17
C LEU A 24 21.75 -1.82 0.47
N GLU A 25 22.19 -1.44 -0.72
CA GLU A 25 21.57 -0.35 -1.47
C GLU A 25 20.12 -0.69 -1.84
N HIS A 26 19.23 0.29 -1.66
CA HIS A 26 17.82 0.13 -1.97
C HIS A 26 17.64 -0.27 -3.45
N GLY A 27 17.00 -1.41 -3.68
CA GLY A 27 16.82 -1.99 -5.01
C GLY A 27 17.82 -3.09 -5.38
N CYS A 28 18.72 -3.49 -4.46
CA CYS A 28 19.67 -4.61 -4.63
C CYS A 28 20.50 -4.54 -5.93
N GLY A 29 20.88 -3.32 -6.34
CA GLY A 29 21.61 -3.07 -7.59
C GLY A 29 20.81 -3.25 -8.88
N ILE A 30 19.47 -3.41 -8.81
CA ILE A 30 18.61 -3.41 -9.99
C ILE A 30 18.33 -1.96 -10.40
N PRO A 31 18.68 -1.54 -11.63
CA PRO A 31 18.35 -0.20 -12.09
C PRO A 31 16.84 0.03 -12.05
N MET A 32 16.41 1.21 -11.59
CA MET A 32 14.98 1.57 -11.51
C MET A 32 14.23 1.37 -12.83
N LYS A 33 14.88 1.66 -13.97
CA LYS A 33 14.32 1.42 -15.30
C LYS A 33 13.97 -0.05 -15.55
N LEU A 34 14.80 -0.97 -15.04
CA LEU A 34 14.58 -2.41 -15.17
C LEU A 34 13.44 -2.88 -14.25
N LEU A 35 13.38 -2.37 -13.01
CA LEU A 35 12.29 -2.65 -12.08
C LEU A 35 10.93 -2.23 -12.67
N ILE A 36 10.85 -1.00 -13.18
CA ILE A 36 9.65 -0.50 -13.84
C ILE A 36 9.29 -1.41 -15.01
N LYS A 37 10.22 -1.72 -15.92
CA LYS A 37 9.94 -2.60 -17.06
C LYS A 37 9.43 -3.99 -16.64
N LYS A 38 9.95 -4.55 -15.55
CA LYS A 38 9.57 -5.88 -15.05
C LYS A 38 8.18 -5.90 -14.42
N HIS A 39 7.84 -4.88 -13.63
CA HIS A 39 6.64 -4.88 -12.79
C HIS A 39 5.49 -4.04 -13.36
N LEU A 40 5.75 -3.05 -14.23
CA LEU A 40 4.74 -2.13 -14.75
C LEU A 40 3.60 -2.85 -15.47
N LEU A 41 3.90 -3.82 -16.35
CA LEU A 41 2.86 -4.55 -17.07
C LEU A 41 1.93 -5.34 -16.14
N GLN A 42 2.39 -5.76 -14.97
CA GLN A 42 1.58 -6.44 -13.97
C GLN A 42 0.68 -5.45 -13.22
N ILE A 43 1.24 -4.29 -12.83
CA ILE A 43 0.50 -3.20 -12.18
C ILE A 43 -0.61 -2.68 -13.10
N LEU A 44 -0.33 -2.53 -14.40
CA LEU A 44 -1.31 -2.06 -15.39
C LEU A 44 -2.43 -3.07 -15.69
N LYS A 45 -2.29 -4.34 -15.29
CA LYS A 45 -3.37 -5.33 -15.37
C LYS A 45 -4.35 -5.24 -14.22
N GLU A 46 -3.96 -4.60 -13.11
CA GLU A 46 -4.90 -4.31 -12.05
C GLU A 46 -5.98 -3.41 -12.64
N PRO A 47 -7.27 -3.73 -12.44
CA PRO A 47 -8.32 -2.85 -12.91
C PRO A 47 -8.03 -1.48 -12.31
N LEU A 48 -7.91 -0.48 -13.16
CA LEU A 48 -7.99 0.91 -12.73
C LEU A 48 -9.38 1.01 -12.10
N GLN A 49 -9.44 0.85 -10.77
CA GLN A 49 -10.59 1.33 -10.05
C GLN A 49 -10.61 2.80 -10.40
N ASP A 50 -11.63 3.23 -11.13
CA ASP A 50 -12.03 4.62 -11.14
C ASP A 50 -12.22 4.96 -9.67
N LYS A 51 -11.15 5.49 -9.06
CA LYS A 51 -11.18 6.09 -7.74
C LYS A 51 -11.89 7.41 -7.95
N ILE A 52 -13.16 7.33 -8.35
CA ILE A 52 -14.17 8.32 -7.99
C ILE A 52 -14.23 8.20 -6.48
N CYS A 53 -13.26 8.84 -5.84
CA CYS A 53 -13.23 9.02 -4.41
C CYS A 53 -14.41 9.94 -4.15
N LYS A 54 -15.57 9.33 -3.88
CA LYS A 54 -16.69 10.08 -3.34
C LYS A 54 -16.16 10.75 -2.10
N LYS A 55 -16.24 12.07 -2.04
CA LYS A 55 -15.79 12.86 -0.89
C LYS A 55 -16.82 12.73 0.22
N GLU A 56 -17.06 11.50 0.65
CA GLU A 56 -18.03 11.13 1.68
C GLU A 56 -17.43 10.11 2.66
N ILE A 57 -17.85 10.19 3.92
CA ILE A 57 -17.51 9.23 4.97
C ILE A 57 -18.74 8.95 5.82
N SER A 58 -18.96 7.68 6.15
CA SER A 58 -20.11 7.25 6.96
C SER A 58 -19.68 6.58 8.26
N TYR A 59 -20.33 6.96 9.35
CA TYR A 59 -20.19 6.35 10.67
C TYR A 59 -21.51 5.70 11.06
N LYS A 60 -21.50 4.40 11.35
CA LYS A 60 -22.65 3.71 11.93
C LYS A 60 -22.62 3.87 13.44
N CYS A 61 -23.71 4.35 14.03
CA CYS A 61 -23.92 4.46 15.47
C CYS A 61 -25.32 3.91 15.78
N ASP A 62 -25.37 2.76 16.43
CA ASP A 62 -26.60 2.00 16.70
C ASP A 62 -27.42 1.74 15.43
N GLU A 63 -28.65 2.27 15.39
CA GLU A 63 -29.60 2.18 14.28
C GLU A 63 -29.43 3.33 13.27
N LEU A 64 -28.53 4.28 13.52
CA LEU A 64 -28.32 5.45 12.68
C LEU A 64 -27.00 5.36 11.90
N VAL A 65 -27.01 5.91 10.69
CA VAL A 65 -25.82 6.12 9.87
C VAL A 65 -25.65 7.62 9.64
N TYR A 66 -24.50 8.14 10.07
CA TYR A 66 -24.08 9.53 9.89
C TYR A 66 -23.15 9.61 8.69
N THR A 67 -23.61 10.23 7.60
CA THR A 67 -22.81 10.42 6.38
C THR A 67 -22.44 11.89 6.23
N PHE A 68 -21.14 12.18 6.19
CA PHE A 68 -20.61 13.50 5.88
C PHE A 68 -20.16 13.51 4.42
N LYS A 69 -20.55 14.53 3.64
CA LYS A 69 -20.12 14.71 2.25
C LYS A 69 -19.79 16.16 1.93
N GLU A 70 -18.88 16.38 0.98
CA GLU A 70 -18.60 17.72 0.45
C GLU A 70 -19.51 18.03 -0.75
N GLU A 71 -20.32 19.08 -0.66
CA GLU A 71 -21.08 19.66 -1.77
C GLU A 71 -20.91 21.18 -1.76
N ASN A 72 -20.62 21.80 -2.91
CA ASN A 72 -20.48 23.25 -3.04
C ASN A 72 -19.54 23.90 -2.00
N HIS A 73 -18.40 23.26 -1.71
CA HIS A 73 -17.41 23.69 -0.70
C HIS A 73 -17.95 23.74 0.74
N GLN A 74 -19.02 22.99 1.03
CA GLN A 74 -19.59 22.85 2.36
C GLN A 74 -19.67 21.38 2.75
N ILE A 75 -19.47 21.10 4.04
CA ILE A 75 -19.65 19.77 4.60
C ILE A 75 -21.11 19.62 5.03
N ILE A 76 -21.82 18.68 4.39
CA ILE A 76 -23.22 18.36 4.67
C ILE A 76 -23.27 17.05 5.45
N LEU A 77 -24.07 17.03 6.52
CA LEU A 77 -24.39 15.84 7.30
C LEU A 77 -25.77 15.30 6.88
N ASN A 78 -25.81 14.02 6.52
CA ASN A 78 -27.04 13.25 6.32
C ASN A 78 -27.14 12.15 7.39
N ILE A 79 -28.32 11.99 7.99
CA ILE A 79 -28.60 10.97 8.99
C ILE A 79 -29.73 10.08 8.46
N THR A 80 -29.51 8.76 8.44
CA THR A 80 -30.51 7.77 7.99
C THR A 80 -30.61 6.63 9.00
N ASN A 81 -31.81 6.05 9.13
CA ASN A 81 -32.03 4.76 9.81
C ASN A 81 -31.75 3.60 8.86
#